data_AF-A0ABD3VCP7-F1
#
_entry.id   AF-A0ABD3VCP7-F1
#
_cell.length_a   1.000
_cell.length_b   1.000
_cell.length_c   1.000
_cell.angle_alpha   90.00
_cell.angle_beta   90.00
_cell.angle_gamma   90.00
#
_symmetry.space_group_name_H-M   'P 1'
#
loop_
_entity.id
_entity.type
_entity.pdbx_description
1 polymer ?
#
loop_
_entity_poly.entity_id
_entity_poly.type
_entity_poly.pdbx_seq_one_letter_code
_entity_poly.pdbx_strand_id
1 'polypeptide(L)'
;AFTFTYLEMYVLLFSIILIHVNVKYVFVDCCITGEYGPWNPWENCSQTCGGGIERRWRSFCCPAVNGIWTDCLALYNKTDKYIFAYQPCSEICFNGGTFINGTGCVCSAGYQGKCCSTDIDECASTPCQHGGSCIDGINCYNCTCVAGFTGSNCETDIDECASTPCQHGGSCIDGVNRYNCTCVAGFSGSNCET
;
A
#
# COMPACT_ATOMS: atom_id res chain seq x y z
N ALA A 1 -17.53 47.87 -63.62
CA ALA A 1 -17.14 46.45 -63.40
C ALA A 1 -15.77 46.49 -62.76
N PHE A 2 -15.57 46.19 -61.48
CA PHE A 2 -15.95 44.97 -60.78
C PHE A 2 -16.64 45.29 -59.44
N THR A 3 -17.84 44.75 -59.24
CA THR A 3 -18.46 44.64 -57.93
C THR A 3 -17.79 43.47 -57.20
N PHE A 4 -16.95 43.75 -56.20
CA PHE A 4 -16.48 42.71 -55.28
C PHE A 4 -17.68 42.26 -54.45
N THR A 5 -18.14 41.04 -54.71
CA THR A 5 -19.19 40.40 -53.92
C THR A 5 -18.62 39.98 -52.58
N TYR A 6 -19.42 40.13 -51.52
CA TYR A 6 -19.13 39.80 -50.13
C TYR A 6 -18.63 38.35 -49.88
N LEU A 7 -18.70 37.49 -50.91
CA LEU A 7 -18.38 36.07 -50.84
C LEU A 7 -16.87 35.78 -50.97
N GLU A 8 -16.11 36.62 -51.69
CA GLU A 8 -14.66 36.41 -51.93
C GLU A 8 -13.80 36.77 -50.69
N MET A 9 -14.29 37.65 -49.81
CA MET A 9 -13.61 37.97 -48.54
C MET A 9 -13.76 36.83 -47.51
N TYR A 10 -14.84 36.05 -47.61
CA TYR A 10 -15.10 34.89 -46.73
C TYR A 10 -14.18 33.72 -47.05
N VAL A 11 -13.80 33.51 -48.31
CA VAL A 11 -12.91 32.40 -48.72
C VAL A 11 -11.49 32.61 -48.19
N LEU A 12 -10.99 33.85 -48.15
CA LEU A 12 -9.68 34.17 -47.55
C LEU A 12 -9.70 34.10 -46.00
N LEU A 13 -10.80 34.49 -45.35
CA LEU A 13 -10.97 34.35 -43.89
C LEU A 13 -11.14 32.88 -43.44
N PHE A 14 -11.83 32.04 -44.21
CA PHE A 14 -11.95 30.60 -43.92
C PHE A 14 -10.65 29.82 -44.20
N SER A 15 -9.81 30.31 -45.12
CA SER A 15 -8.51 29.68 -45.40
C SER A 15 -7.46 29.93 -44.30
N ILE A 16 -7.63 30.98 -43.48
CA ILE A 16 -6.68 31.35 -42.42
C ILE A 16 -7.09 30.80 -41.04
N ILE A 17 -8.34 30.34 -40.87
CA ILE A 17 -8.83 29.73 -39.60
C ILE A 17 -8.76 28.19 -39.63
N LEU A 18 -7.96 27.62 -40.53
CA LEU A 18 -7.45 26.25 -40.43
C LEU A 18 -5.96 26.29 -40.04
N ILE A 19 -5.65 27.09 -39.01
CA ILE A 19 -4.46 26.80 -38.19
C ILE A 19 -4.66 25.38 -37.72
N HIS A 20 -3.84 24.46 -38.25
CA HIS A 20 -3.65 23.13 -37.70
C HIS A 20 -3.12 23.27 -36.28
N VAL A 21 -4.01 23.58 -35.34
CA VAL A 21 -3.77 23.29 -33.95
C VAL A 21 -3.74 21.78 -33.91
N ASN A 22 -2.54 21.20 -33.96
CA ASN A 22 -2.31 19.80 -33.66
C ASN A 22 -2.66 19.59 -32.17
N VAL A 23 -3.96 19.57 -31.87
CA VAL A 23 -4.45 19.20 -30.55
C VAL A 23 -4.29 17.68 -30.48
N LYS A 24 -3.14 17.23 -29.98
CA LYS A 24 -2.99 15.85 -29.52
C LYS A 24 -3.82 15.73 -28.24
N TYR A 25 -5.01 15.18 -28.37
CA TYR A 25 -5.82 14.76 -27.23
C TYR A 25 -5.12 13.56 -26.57
N VAL A 26 -4.77 13.70 -25.29
CA VAL A 26 -4.31 12.61 -24.43
C VAL A 26 -5.24 12.59 -23.23
N PHE A 27 -5.82 11.43 -22.94
CA PHE A 27 -6.79 11.24 -21.86
C PHE A 27 -6.10 11.39 -20.49
N VAL A 28 -6.65 12.21 -19.60
CA VAL A 28 -6.24 12.34 -18.18
C VAL A 28 -7.47 12.12 -17.30
N ASP A 29 -7.27 11.47 -16.16
CA ASP A 29 -8.36 11.08 -15.24
C ASP A 29 -9.10 12.26 -14.60
N CYS A 30 -10.42 12.07 -14.44
CA CYS A 30 -11.36 13.03 -13.86
C CYS A 30 -11.23 13.22 -12.33
N CYS A 31 -10.27 12.55 -11.67
CA CYS A 31 -10.20 12.47 -10.20
C CYS A 31 -8.86 12.99 -9.69
N ILE A 32 -8.88 14.23 -9.21
CA ILE A 32 -7.68 14.93 -8.73
C ILE A 32 -7.22 14.38 -7.37
N THR A 33 -8.16 13.87 -6.56
CA THR A 33 -7.92 13.27 -5.24
C THR A 33 -8.75 11.99 -5.09
N GLY A 34 -8.33 10.93 -5.78
CA GLY A 34 -8.92 9.59 -5.68
C GLY A 34 -8.07 8.63 -4.86
N GLU A 35 -8.72 7.68 -4.18
CA GLU A 35 -8.04 6.52 -3.63
C GLU A 35 -7.87 5.49 -4.74
N TYR A 36 -6.67 4.90 -4.84
CA TYR A 36 -6.39 3.87 -5.82
C TYR A 36 -6.47 2.50 -5.17
N GLY A 37 -7.15 1.56 -5.82
CA GLY A 37 -7.10 0.15 -5.43
C GLY A 37 -5.72 -0.47 -5.65
N PRO A 38 -5.54 -1.72 -5.21
CA PRO A 38 -4.30 -2.45 -5.42
C PRO A 38 -4.00 -2.64 -6.92
N TRP A 39 -2.72 -2.72 -7.25
CA TRP A 39 -2.29 -3.11 -8.59
C TRP A 39 -2.61 -4.58 -8.84
N ASN A 40 -3.07 -4.89 -10.05
CA ASN A 40 -3.06 -6.28 -10.49
C ASN A 40 -1.60 -6.75 -10.74
N PRO A 41 -1.37 -8.07 -10.86
CA PRO A 41 -0.09 -8.61 -11.31
C PRO A 41 0.29 -8.05 -12.69
N TRP A 42 1.60 -7.98 -12.97
CA TRP A 42 2.08 -7.64 -14.31
C TRP A 42 1.57 -8.65 -15.34
N GLU A 43 1.10 -8.16 -16.48
CA GLU A 43 0.88 -8.98 -17.66
C GLU A 43 2.22 -9.51 -18.19
N ASN A 44 2.16 -10.61 -18.94
CA ASN A 44 3.31 -11.11 -19.66
C ASN A 44 3.88 -10.03 -20.60
N CYS A 45 5.22 -9.93 -20.64
CA CYS A 45 5.90 -9.01 -21.53
C CYS A 45 5.47 -9.19 -22.99
N SER A 46 5.27 -8.09 -23.71
CA SER A 46 4.82 -8.10 -25.11
C SER A 46 5.80 -8.80 -26.07
N GLN A 47 7.03 -9.07 -25.62
CA GLN A 47 8.06 -9.79 -26.37
C GLN A 47 8.82 -10.74 -25.43
N THR A 48 9.37 -11.80 -25.98
CA THR A 48 10.14 -12.81 -25.23
C THR A 48 11.62 -12.46 -25.06
N CYS A 49 12.14 -11.49 -25.83
CA CYS A 49 13.48 -10.92 -25.66
C CYS A 49 13.55 -9.49 -26.23
N GLY A 50 14.43 -8.63 -25.68
CA GLY A 50 14.61 -7.25 -26.13
C GLY A 50 13.75 -6.20 -25.38
N GLY A 51 13.42 -5.09 -26.04
CA GLY A 51 12.72 -3.92 -25.47
C GLY A 51 11.18 -4.05 -25.42
N GLY A 52 10.68 -5.17 -24.90
CA GLY A 52 9.24 -5.39 -24.73
C GLY A 52 8.59 -4.48 -23.68
N ILE A 53 7.25 -4.46 -23.66
CA ILE A 53 6.45 -3.65 -22.74
C ILE A 53 5.62 -4.60 -21.87
N GLU A 54 5.70 -4.42 -20.56
CA GLU A 54 4.79 -5.01 -19.58
C GLU A 54 3.73 -3.98 -19.16
N ARG A 55 2.53 -4.46 -18.87
CA ARG A 55 1.40 -3.61 -18.45
C ARG A 55 0.78 -4.16 -17.19
N ARG A 56 0.20 -3.25 -16.42
CA ARG A 56 -0.64 -3.54 -15.27
C ARG A 56 -1.64 -2.40 -15.11
N TRP A 57 -2.75 -2.66 -14.46
CA TRP A 57 -3.82 -1.72 -14.18
C TRP A 57 -4.23 -1.78 -12.71
N ARG A 58 -4.93 -0.74 -12.28
CA ARG A 58 -5.62 -0.71 -10.99
C ARG A 58 -6.90 0.09 -11.14
N SER A 59 -7.88 -0.25 -10.35
CA SER A 59 -9.10 0.55 -10.25
C SER A 59 -8.83 1.80 -9.42
N PHE A 60 -9.56 2.88 -9.67
CA PHE A 60 -9.50 4.09 -8.86
C PHE A 60 -10.92 4.45 -8.40
N CYS A 61 -11.00 5.03 -7.22
CA CYS A 61 -12.24 5.44 -6.59
C CYS A 61 -12.27 6.96 -6.45
N CYS A 62 -13.36 7.57 -6.91
CA CYS A 62 -13.51 9.01 -6.96
C CYS A 62 -14.57 9.48 -5.98
N PRO A 63 -14.26 10.39 -5.03
CA PRO A 63 -15.29 11.08 -4.29
C PRO A 63 -16.07 12.01 -5.23
N ALA A 64 -17.31 11.65 -5.58
CA ALA A 64 -18.17 12.54 -6.36
C ALA A 64 -18.31 13.90 -5.65
N VAL A 65 -17.98 14.99 -6.35
CA VAL A 65 -18.17 16.35 -5.83
C VAL A 65 -19.48 16.90 -6.41
N ASN A 66 -20.49 17.05 -5.56
CA ASN A 66 -21.72 17.81 -5.84
C ASN A 66 -22.54 17.44 -7.09
N GLY A 67 -22.54 16.17 -7.52
CA GLY A 67 -23.45 15.70 -8.57
C GLY A 67 -23.27 16.34 -9.95
N ILE A 68 -22.18 17.08 -10.17
CA ILE A 68 -21.83 17.62 -11.47
C ILE A 68 -20.96 16.57 -12.17
N TRP A 69 -21.59 15.82 -13.07
CA TRP A 69 -20.92 14.95 -14.04
C TRP A 69 -20.34 15.81 -15.16
N THR A 70 -19.29 16.57 -14.87
CA THR A 70 -18.55 17.28 -15.92
C THR A 70 -17.59 16.30 -16.57
N ASP A 71 -17.74 16.12 -17.89
CA ASP A 71 -16.72 15.54 -18.75
C ASP A 71 -15.40 16.31 -18.53
N CYS A 72 -14.48 15.78 -17.71
CA CYS A 72 -13.27 16.53 -17.35
C CYS A 72 -12.27 16.50 -18.53
N LEU A 73 -12.04 17.65 -19.14
CA LEU A 73 -10.93 17.91 -20.06
C LEU A 73 -9.81 18.68 -19.32
N ALA A 74 -8.60 18.11 -19.21
CA ALA A 74 -7.39 18.88 -18.86
C ALA A 74 -6.09 18.19 -19.34
N LEU A 75 -5.06 18.99 -19.66
CA LEU A 75 -3.76 18.60 -20.27
C LEU A 75 -2.69 18.21 -19.21
N TYR A 76 -1.89 17.13 -19.40
CA TYR A 76 -0.40 17.13 -19.36
C TYR A 76 0.26 15.70 -19.42
N ASN A 77 1.59 15.71 -19.57
CA ASN A 77 2.58 14.71 -20.02
C ASN A 77 3.27 13.94 -18.85
N LYS A 78 3.19 12.58 -18.83
CA LYS A 78 4.05 11.68 -18.02
C LYS A 78 4.17 10.28 -18.65
N THR A 79 5.26 9.60 -18.36
CA THR A 79 5.78 8.37 -19.01
C THR A 79 5.05 7.07 -18.69
N ASP A 80 4.04 7.07 -17.81
CA ASP A 80 3.18 5.90 -17.56
C ASP A 80 1.91 6.01 -18.40
N LYS A 81 1.77 5.13 -19.39
CA LYS A 81 0.68 5.15 -20.38
C LYS A 81 -0.52 4.37 -19.84
N TYR A 82 -1.36 5.01 -19.03
CA TYR A 82 -2.60 4.41 -18.51
C TYR A 82 -3.74 4.52 -19.54
N ILE A 83 -4.49 3.44 -19.75
CA ILE A 83 -5.76 3.46 -20.48
C ILE A 83 -6.86 3.29 -19.43
N PHE A 84 -7.52 4.37 -19.08
CA PHE A 84 -8.68 4.34 -18.19
C PHE A 84 -9.92 4.06 -19.02
N ALA A 85 -10.44 2.83 -18.93
CA ALA A 85 -11.78 2.54 -19.43
C ALA A 85 -12.77 3.28 -18.52
N TYR A 86 -13.55 4.19 -19.11
CA TYR A 86 -14.62 4.93 -18.45
C TYR A 86 -15.63 3.95 -17.85
N GLN A 87 -15.59 3.78 -16.52
CA GLN A 87 -16.62 3.12 -15.73
C GLN A 87 -17.05 4.12 -14.66
N PRO A 88 -18.33 4.54 -14.61
CA PRO A 88 -18.79 5.57 -13.70
C PRO A 88 -18.58 5.14 -12.24
N CYS A 89 -17.68 5.83 -11.54
CA CYS A 89 -17.22 5.51 -10.19
C CYS A 89 -18.11 6.18 -9.14
N SER A 90 -18.94 5.40 -8.43
CA SER A 90 -19.35 5.77 -7.05
C SER A 90 -19.72 4.58 -6.15
N GLU A 91 -19.62 3.33 -6.62
CA GLU A 91 -20.06 2.12 -5.90
C GLU A 91 -18.94 1.08 -5.67
N ILE A 92 -17.67 1.44 -5.89
CA ILE A 92 -16.55 0.49 -5.80
C ILE A 92 -15.96 0.51 -4.40
N CYS A 93 -16.06 -0.63 -3.70
CA CYS A 93 -15.38 -0.88 -2.44
C CYS A 93 -14.36 -1.99 -2.64
N PHE A 94 -13.11 -1.73 -2.28
CA PHE A 94 -12.03 -2.71 -2.40
C PHE A 94 -12.02 -3.67 -1.21
N ASN A 95 -11.26 -4.77 -1.37
CA ASN A 95 -10.90 -5.68 -0.28
C ASN A 95 -12.10 -6.22 0.53
N GLY A 96 -13.20 -6.54 -0.15
CA GLY A 96 -14.41 -7.09 0.47
C GLY A 96 -15.34 -6.05 1.10
N GLY A 97 -15.03 -4.76 0.96
CA GLY A 97 -15.91 -3.68 1.42
C GLY A 97 -17.30 -3.75 0.78
N THR A 98 -18.32 -3.31 1.53
CA THR A 98 -19.71 -3.28 1.09
C THR A 98 -20.14 -1.85 0.80
N PHE A 99 -20.69 -1.61 -0.40
CA PHE A 99 -21.24 -0.31 -0.73
C PHE A 99 -22.62 -0.13 -0.08
N ILE A 100 -22.80 1.00 0.61
CA ILE A 100 -24.09 1.42 1.16
C ILE A 100 -24.46 2.77 0.55
N ASN A 101 -25.59 2.82 -0.15
CA ASN A 101 -26.10 4.04 -0.75
C ASN A 101 -26.24 5.17 0.29
N GLY A 102 -25.69 6.35 -0.01
CA GLY A 102 -25.69 7.52 0.87
C GLY A 102 -24.58 7.56 1.94
N THR A 103 -23.99 6.41 2.30
CA THR A 103 -22.93 6.31 3.32
C THR A 103 -21.55 6.05 2.72
N GLY A 104 -21.47 5.50 1.51
CA GLY A 104 -20.22 5.08 0.88
C GLY A 104 -19.84 3.64 1.23
N CYS A 105 -18.54 3.34 1.27
CA CYS A 105 -18.07 2.00 1.59
C CYS A 105 -18.00 1.74 3.09
N VAL A 106 -18.50 0.58 3.50
CA VAL A 106 -18.19 -0.02 4.81
C VAL A 106 -17.09 -1.05 4.60
N CYS A 107 -15.93 -0.81 5.21
CA CYS A 107 -14.76 -1.65 5.01
C CYS A 107 -14.82 -2.94 5.82
N SER A 108 -14.30 -4.01 5.22
CA SER A 108 -13.96 -5.22 5.97
C SER A 108 -12.87 -4.92 6.99
N ALA A 109 -12.80 -5.73 8.04
CA ALA A 109 -11.77 -5.61 9.07
C ALA A 109 -10.36 -5.65 8.46
N GLY A 110 -9.44 -4.83 8.97
CA GLY A 110 -8.08 -4.64 8.42
C GLY A 110 -7.97 -3.59 7.32
N TYR A 111 -9.06 -3.01 6.82
CA TYR A 111 -9.00 -1.99 5.77
C TYR A 111 -9.63 -0.66 6.16
N GLN A 112 -9.09 0.41 5.60
CA GLN A 112 -9.53 1.78 5.81
C GLN A 112 -9.50 2.61 4.51
N GLY A 113 -9.91 3.86 4.64
CA GLY A 113 -10.08 4.79 3.53
C GLY A 113 -11.51 4.81 3.00
N LYS A 114 -11.82 5.83 2.19
CA LYS A 114 -13.15 6.04 1.61
C LYS A 114 -13.61 4.85 0.77
N CYS A 115 -12.67 4.09 0.22
CA CYS A 115 -12.98 2.97 -0.68
C CYS A 115 -12.34 1.66 -0.21
N CYS A 116 -11.89 1.58 1.05
CA CYS A 116 -11.30 0.37 1.65
C CYS A 116 -10.05 -0.11 0.92
N SER A 117 -9.33 0.82 0.29
CA SER A 117 -8.15 0.57 -0.54
C SER A 117 -6.87 0.40 0.26
N THR A 118 -6.87 0.89 1.50
CA THR A 118 -5.67 1.02 2.32
C THR A 118 -5.72 0.00 3.45
N ASP A 119 -4.66 -0.78 3.57
CA ASP A 119 -4.44 -1.67 4.70
C ASP A 119 -4.23 -0.86 5.98
N ILE A 120 -4.76 -1.34 7.09
CA ILE A 120 -4.52 -0.73 8.40
C ILE A 120 -3.16 -1.23 8.87
N ASP A 121 -2.22 -0.31 9.08
CA ASP A 121 -0.94 -0.65 9.68
C ASP A 121 -1.14 -0.97 11.17
N GLU A 122 -1.26 -2.25 11.51
CA GLU A 122 -1.43 -2.70 12.89
C GLU A 122 -0.15 -2.52 13.71
N CYS A 123 1.00 -2.43 13.05
CA CYS A 123 2.29 -2.14 13.65
C CYS A 123 2.45 -0.68 14.08
N ALA A 124 1.61 0.25 13.59
CA ALA A 124 1.63 1.66 13.98
C ALA A 124 1.44 1.87 15.49
N SER A 125 0.81 0.92 16.18
CA SER A 125 0.65 0.93 17.64
C SER A 125 1.87 0.45 18.43
N THR A 126 2.94 0.02 17.74
CA THR A 126 4.15 -0.58 18.31
C THR A 126 3.87 -1.72 19.30
N PRO A 127 3.15 -2.78 18.89
CA PRO A 127 2.69 -3.82 19.82
C PRO A 127 3.82 -4.74 20.31
N CYS A 128 4.89 -4.92 19.53
CA CYS A 128 6.00 -5.79 19.87
C CYS A 128 6.94 -5.16 20.91
N GLN A 129 7.07 -5.81 22.07
CA GLN A 129 7.86 -5.36 23.21
C GLN A 129 9.32 -5.82 23.10
N HIS A 130 10.16 -5.30 24.01
CA HIS A 130 11.56 -5.70 24.19
C HIS A 130 12.42 -5.67 22.91
N GLY A 131 12.11 -4.76 21.98
CA GLY A 131 12.83 -4.62 20.71
C GLY A 131 12.45 -5.65 19.65
N GLY A 132 11.35 -6.38 19.82
CA GLY A 132 10.79 -7.25 18.80
C GLY A 132 10.42 -6.48 17.53
N SER A 133 10.59 -7.12 16.38
CA SER A 133 10.23 -6.53 15.07
C SER A 133 8.78 -6.85 14.73
N CYS A 134 7.99 -5.83 14.42
CA CYS A 134 6.60 -5.98 14.01
C CYS A 134 6.49 -6.20 12.49
N ILE A 135 5.67 -7.16 12.11
CA ILE A 135 5.33 -7.46 10.72
C ILE A 135 3.81 -7.27 10.58
N ASP A 136 3.44 -6.32 9.75
CA ASP A 136 2.05 -5.98 9.43
C ASP A 136 1.38 -7.10 8.61
N GLY A 137 0.06 -7.20 8.75
CA GLY A 137 -0.77 -8.21 8.10
C GLY A 137 -2.18 -7.69 7.90
N ILE A 138 -3.09 -8.52 7.35
CA ILE A 138 -4.48 -8.09 7.15
C ILE A 138 -5.27 -8.32 8.43
N ASN A 139 -5.64 -7.24 9.12
CA ASN A 139 -6.38 -7.30 10.38
C ASN A 139 -5.64 -8.11 11.46
N CYS A 140 -4.32 -8.16 11.38
CA CYS A 140 -3.45 -8.88 12.29
C CYS A 140 -2.01 -8.40 12.13
N TYR A 141 -1.20 -8.63 13.16
CA TYR A 141 0.24 -8.42 13.10
C TYR A 141 0.95 -9.65 13.68
N ASN A 142 2.24 -9.75 13.39
CA ASN A 142 3.10 -10.76 13.98
C ASN A 142 4.38 -10.12 14.53
N CYS A 143 4.78 -10.53 15.74
CA CYS A 143 6.01 -10.08 16.36
C CYS A 143 7.11 -11.12 16.19
N THR A 144 8.24 -10.69 15.63
CA THR A 144 9.48 -11.46 15.65
C THR A 144 10.29 -11.04 16.87
N CYS A 145 10.32 -11.91 17.88
CA CYS A 145 11.00 -11.62 19.14
C CYS A 145 12.52 -11.72 18.99
N VAL A 146 13.22 -10.86 19.74
CA VAL A 146 14.66 -10.99 19.92
C VAL A 146 14.95 -12.20 20.82
N ALA A 147 16.17 -12.74 20.74
CA ALA A 147 16.57 -13.88 21.56
C ALA A 147 16.42 -13.56 23.05
N GLY A 148 15.89 -14.51 23.83
CA GLY A 148 15.55 -14.33 25.24
C GLY A 148 14.09 -13.90 25.50
N PHE A 149 13.30 -13.55 24.47
CA PHE A 149 11.88 -13.20 24.66
C PHE A 149 10.93 -14.09 23.86
N THR A 150 9.71 -14.23 24.37
CA THR A 150 8.62 -15.01 23.80
C THR A 150 7.26 -14.35 24.09
N GLY A 151 6.18 -14.95 23.61
CA GLY A 151 4.82 -14.41 23.65
C GLY A 151 4.42 -13.77 22.32
N SER A 152 3.13 -13.49 22.15
CA SER A 152 2.59 -12.93 20.90
C SER A 152 3.13 -11.51 20.65
N ASN A 153 3.47 -10.79 21.71
CA ASN A 153 3.98 -9.43 21.70
C ASN A 153 5.41 -9.36 22.23
N CYS A 154 6.12 -10.49 22.34
CA CYS A 154 7.45 -10.57 22.94
C CYS A 154 7.50 -10.04 24.39
N GLU A 155 6.39 -10.16 25.10
CA GLU A 155 6.19 -9.60 26.44
C GLU A 155 6.80 -10.46 27.56
N THR A 156 7.18 -11.70 27.26
CA THR A 156 7.66 -12.67 28.24
C THR A 156 9.16 -12.89 28.07
N ASP A 157 9.94 -12.64 29.13
CA ASP A 157 11.34 -13.06 29.22
C ASP A 157 11.40 -14.58 29.41
N ILE A 158 12.30 -15.25 28.70
CA ILE A 158 12.46 -16.71 28.76
C ILE A 158 13.27 -17.04 30.01
N ASP A 159 12.67 -17.78 30.94
CA ASP A 159 13.39 -18.28 32.11
C ASP A 159 14.36 -19.40 31.70
N GLU A 160 15.64 -19.08 31.54
CA GLU A 160 16.65 -20.10 31.21
C GLU A 160 17.01 -20.99 32.40
N CYS A 161 16.66 -20.57 33.62
CA CYS A 161 16.79 -21.38 34.83
C CYS A 161 15.70 -22.44 34.96
N ALA A 162 14.62 -22.40 34.17
CA ALA A 162 13.54 -23.39 34.19
C ALA A 162 14.03 -24.83 33.92
N SER A 163 15.15 -24.97 33.20
CA SER A 163 15.79 -26.27 32.92
C SER A 163 16.69 -26.77 34.06
N THR A 164 16.82 -26.02 35.16
CA THR A 164 17.73 -26.28 36.29
C THR A 164 19.18 -26.57 35.85
N PRO A 165 19.84 -25.65 35.13
CA PRO A 165 21.15 -25.92 34.54
C PRO A 165 22.30 -25.99 35.55
N CYS A 166 22.16 -25.35 36.72
CA CYS A 166 23.18 -25.33 37.76
C CYS A 166 23.20 -26.63 38.57
N GLN A 167 24.33 -27.31 38.58
CA GLN A 167 24.53 -28.59 39.25
C GLN A 167 24.95 -28.42 40.71
N HIS A 168 24.98 -29.54 41.45
CA HIS A 168 25.48 -29.64 42.83
C HIS A 168 24.87 -28.63 43.82
N GLY A 169 23.62 -28.22 43.60
CA GLY A 169 22.91 -27.27 44.46
C GLY A 169 23.30 -25.80 44.22
N GLY A 170 23.97 -25.48 43.11
CA GLY A 170 24.20 -24.09 42.70
C GLY A 170 22.89 -23.34 42.46
N SER A 171 22.84 -22.06 42.82
CA SER A 171 21.67 -21.21 42.58
C SER A 171 21.75 -20.57 41.20
N CYS A 172 20.70 -20.75 40.39
CA CYS A 172 20.58 -20.18 39.06
C CYS A 172 20.01 -18.76 39.11
N ILE A 173 20.59 -17.87 38.32
CA ILE A 173 20.14 -16.48 38.14
C ILE A 173 19.79 -16.31 36.67
N ASP A 174 18.52 -16.03 36.42
CA ASP A 174 17.97 -15.76 35.10
C ASP A 174 18.46 -14.42 34.53
N GLY A 175 18.47 -14.29 33.21
CA GLY A 175 18.82 -13.06 32.52
C GLY A 175 18.52 -13.13 31.04
N VAL A 176 18.55 -12.01 30.32
CA VAL A 176 18.13 -12.03 28.90
C VAL A 176 19.00 -12.95 28.04
N ASN A 177 18.40 -14.03 27.53
CA ASN A 177 19.01 -15.04 26.66
C ASN A 177 20.25 -15.71 27.27
N ARG A 178 20.34 -15.76 28.60
CA ARG A 178 21.46 -16.32 29.35
C ARG A 178 21.09 -16.52 30.82
N TYR A 179 21.66 -17.55 31.42
CA TYR A 179 21.67 -17.71 32.88
C TYR A 179 23.08 -17.57 33.44
N ASN A 180 23.17 -17.40 34.77
CA ASN A 180 24.42 -17.49 35.51
C ASN A 180 24.25 -18.37 36.75
N CYS A 181 25.23 -19.22 37.03
CA CYS A 181 25.23 -20.09 38.21
C CYS A 181 26.11 -19.53 39.32
N THR A 182 25.53 -19.45 40.53
CA THR A 182 26.29 -19.20 41.76
C THR A 182 26.56 -20.52 42.46
N CYS A 183 27.82 -20.95 42.43
CA CYS A 183 28.22 -22.25 42.95
C CYS A 183 28.36 -22.23 44.48
N VAL A 184 27.99 -23.35 45.10
CA VAL A 184 28.29 -23.60 46.52
C VAL A 184 29.79 -23.86 46.71
N ALA A 185 30.30 -23.61 47.92
CA ALA A 185 31.72 -23.72 48.21
C ALA A 185 32.28 -25.12 47.88
N GLY A 186 33.38 -25.15 47.13
CA GLY A 186 34.01 -26.38 46.67
C GLY A 186 33.66 -26.79 45.23
N PHE A 187 32.70 -26.11 44.59
CA PHE A 187 32.35 -26.33 43.19
C PHE A 187 32.66 -25.11 42.30
N SER A 188 32.84 -25.33 41.00
CA SER A 188 33.18 -24.35 39.97
C SER A 188 32.72 -24.81 38.57
N GLY A 189 32.93 -23.95 37.57
CA GLY A 189 32.44 -24.15 36.20
C GLY A 189 31.21 -23.29 35.89
N SER A 190 30.83 -23.20 34.62
CA SER A 190 29.67 -22.36 34.22
C SER A 190 28.37 -22.89 34.79
N ASN A 191 28.31 -24.19 35.04
CA ASN A 191 27.13 -24.90 35.52
C ASN A 191 27.40 -25.54 36.89
N CYS A 192 28.46 -25.14 37.60
CA CYS A 192 28.89 -25.74 38.87
C CYS A 192 29.16 -27.25 38.79
N GLU A 193 29.64 -27.72 37.64
CA GLU A 193 29.82 -29.13 37.31
C GLU A 193 31.11 -29.77 37.84
N THR A 194 32.08 -28.96 38.33
CA THR A 194 33.38 -29.42 38.84
C THR A 194 33.63 -29.04 40.27
#